data_AF-A0A7Y6L982-F1
#
_entry.id   AF-A0A7Y6L982-F1
#
_cell.length_a   1.000
_cell.length_b   1.000
_cell.length_c   1.000
_cell.angle_alpha   90.00
_cell.angle_beta   90.00
_cell.angle_gamma   90.00
#
_symmetry.space_group_name_H-M   'P 1'
#
loop_
_entity.id
_entity.type
_entity.pdbx_description
1 polymer ?
#
loop_
_entity_poly.entity_id
_entity_poly.type
_entity_poly.pdbx_seq_one_letter_code
_entity_poly.pdbx_strand_id
1 'polypeptide(L)'
;DEAQLADEFGHCHRDLQQFRAAVQHAERSLQLRPAAYARSRLFCRVVLASARLGLGELDQACQLAAEAAGQAAEMRSVRAVEYVRDFERRLEPYKDAAPARSYRDKVAALG
;
A
#
# COMPACT_ATOMS: atom_id res chain seq x y z
N ASP A 1 -15.91 -1.32 13.20
CA ASP A 1 -15.23 -2.25 14.13
C ASP A 1 -13.80 -1.75 14.36
N GLU A 2 -13.02 -2.42 15.23
CA GLU A 2 -11.63 -1.99 15.53
C GLU A 2 -10.74 -1.99 14.28
N ALA A 3 -10.95 -2.95 13.38
CA ALA A 3 -10.22 -3.07 12.14
C ALA A 3 -10.41 -1.84 11.22
N GLN A 4 -11.65 -1.35 11.11
CA GLN A 4 -11.95 -0.11 10.38
C GLN A 4 -11.32 1.11 11.07
N LEU A 5 -11.41 1.22 12.40
CA LEU A 5 -10.83 2.35 13.11
C LEU A 5 -9.30 2.43 12.93
N ALA A 6 -8.61 1.29 13.04
CA ALA A 6 -7.18 1.21 12.78
C ALA A 6 -6.83 1.60 11.33
N ASP A 7 -7.68 1.26 10.37
CA ASP A 7 -7.49 1.68 8.97
C ASP A 7 -7.54 3.21 8.84
N GLU A 8 -8.60 3.84 9.34
CA GLU A 8 -8.75 5.31 9.27
C GLU A 8 -7.58 6.03 9.93
N PHE A 9 -7.10 5.55 11.09
CA PHE A 9 -5.89 6.10 11.71
C PHE A 9 -4.66 5.94 10.81
N GLY A 10 -4.49 4.79 10.16
CA GLY A 10 -3.42 4.56 9.21
C GLY A 10 -3.44 5.58 8.07
N HIS A 11 -4.61 5.85 7.50
CA HIS A 11 -4.81 6.86 6.46
C HIS A 11 -4.47 8.28 6.96
N CYS A 12 -5.06 8.70 8.09
CA CYS A 12 -4.81 10.02 8.67
C CYS A 12 -3.32 10.25 8.98
N HIS A 13 -2.66 9.30 9.63
CA HIS A 13 -1.24 9.42 9.95
C HIS A 13 -0.35 9.44 8.71
N ARG A 14 -0.67 8.67 7.66
CA ARG A 14 0.05 8.73 6.38
C ARG A 14 -0.04 10.13 5.76
N ASP A 15 -1.24 10.72 5.77
CA ASP A 15 -1.47 12.03 5.15
C ASP A 15 -0.82 13.16 5.95
N LEU A 16 -0.70 12.99 7.28
CA LEU A 16 0.09 13.86 8.16
C LEU A 16 1.59 13.56 8.15
N GLN A 17 2.06 12.64 7.30
CA GLN A 17 3.46 12.17 7.23
C GLN A 17 4.02 11.59 8.55
N GLN A 18 3.14 11.14 9.44
CA GLN A 18 3.48 10.45 10.69
C GLN A 18 3.67 8.95 10.43
N PHE A 19 4.64 8.62 9.58
CA PHE A 19 4.74 7.30 8.96
C PHE A 19 4.89 6.14 9.95
N ARG A 20 5.59 6.32 11.08
CA ARG A 20 5.71 5.27 12.10
C ARG A 20 4.35 4.89 12.70
N ALA A 21 3.50 5.88 12.99
CA ALA A 21 2.14 5.63 13.48
C ALA A 21 1.27 5.00 12.39
N ALA A 22 1.39 5.48 11.15
CA ALA A 22 0.68 4.92 10.01
C ALA A 22 0.97 3.42 9.81
N VAL A 23 2.24 3.01 9.93
CA VAL A 23 2.66 1.60 9.88
C VAL A 23 1.95 0.78 10.96
N GLN A 24 2.04 1.21 12.22
CA GLN A 24 1.44 0.49 13.36
C GLN A 24 -0.06 0.26 13.16
N HIS A 25 -0.77 1.30 12.72
CA HIS A 25 -2.21 1.25 12.51
C HIS A 25 -2.60 0.41 11.29
N ALA A 26 -1.88 0.52 10.18
CA ALA A 26 -2.14 -0.28 8.99
C ALA A 26 -1.85 -1.78 9.23
N GLU A 27 -0.76 -2.12 9.93
CA GLU A 27 -0.48 -3.51 10.32
C GLU A 27 -1.56 -4.06 11.25
N ARG A 28 -2.02 -3.26 12.22
CA ARG A 28 -3.11 -3.66 13.12
C ARG A 28 -4.40 -3.93 12.35
N SER A 29 -4.78 -3.07 11.42
CA SER A 29 -5.97 -3.30 10.59
C SER A 29 -5.83 -4.56 9.73
N LEU A 30 -4.67 -4.80 9.11
CA LEU A 30 -4.39 -6.02 8.35
C LEU A 30 -4.39 -7.29 9.22
N GLN A 31 -3.98 -7.22 10.49
CA GLN A 31 -4.07 -8.36 11.40
C GLN A 31 -5.53 -8.67 11.77
N LEU A 32 -6.35 -7.65 11.97
CA LEU A 32 -7.73 -7.80 12.41
C LEU A 32 -8.70 -8.18 11.28
N ARG A 33 -8.44 -7.76 10.03
CA ARG A 33 -9.36 -8.01 8.90
C ARG A 33 -9.22 -9.43 8.35
N PRO A 34 -10.29 -10.25 8.31
CA PRO A 34 -10.26 -11.53 7.62
C PRO A 34 -9.94 -11.40 6.11
N ALA A 35 -9.45 -12.47 5.49
CA ALA A 35 -9.12 -12.50 4.07
C ALA A 35 -10.32 -12.18 3.15
N ALA A 36 -11.54 -12.47 3.60
CA ALA A 36 -12.78 -12.15 2.90
C ALA A 36 -12.96 -10.64 2.62
N TYR A 37 -12.34 -9.76 3.41
CA TYR A 37 -12.36 -8.30 3.21
C TYR A 37 -11.28 -7.82 2.24
N ALA A 38 -11.18 -8.49 1.08
CA ALA A 38 -10.08 -8.31 0.13
C ALA A 38 -9.84 -6.85 -0.27
N ARG A 39 -10.91 -6.09 -0.58
CA ARG A 39 -10.81 -4.68 -0.97
C ARG A 39 -10.29 -3.78 0.15
N SER A 40 -10.83 -3.92 1.36
CA SER A 40 -10.39 -3.12 2.51
C SER A 40 -8.94 -3.44 2.88
N ARG A 41 -8.56 -4.72 2.81
CA ARG A 41 -7.16 -5.14 3.00
C ARG A 41 -6.22 -4.55 1.94
N LEU A 42 -6.66 -4.42 0.69
CA LEU A 42 -5.88 -3.76 -0.35
C LEU A 42 -5.59 -2.30 -0.01
N PHE A 43 -6.62 -1.52 0.35
CA PHE A 43 -6.44 -0.11 0.71
C PHE A 43 -5.45 0.04 1.87
N CYS A 44 -5.63 -0.78 2.90
CA CYS A 44 -4.74 -0.81 4.05
C CYS A 44 -3.29 -1.17 3.69
N ARG A 45 -3.10 -2.13 2.78
CA ARG A 45 -1.77 -2.54 2.30
C ARG A 45 -1.08 -1.41 1.52
N VAL A 46 -1.81 -0.65 0.70
CA VAL A 46 -1.24 0.51 0.00
C VAL A 46 -0.86 1.63 0.97
N VAL A 47 -1.65 1.84 2.03
CA VAL A 47 -1.29 2.78 3.12
C VAL A 47 0.00 2.33 3.81
N LEU A 48 0.10 1.04 4.15
CA LEU A 48 1.32 0.48 4.74
C LEU A 48 2.52 0.67 3.81
N ALA A 49 2.40 0.33 2.52
CA ALA A 49 3.46 0.52 1.54
C ALA A 49 3.90 1.99 1.45
N SER A 50 2.94 2.93 1.43
CA SER A 50 3.22 4.37 1.38
C SER A 50 3.93 4.86 2.63
N ALA A 51 3.58 4.34 3.81
CA ALA A 51 4.22 4.70 5.07
C ALA A 51 5.65 4.12 5.16
N ARG A 52 5.85 2.87 4.76
CA ARG A 52 7.18 2.23 4.65
C ARG A 52 8.08 3.02 3.69
N LEU A 53 7.54 3.47 2.55
CA LEU A 53 8.26 4.34 1.61
C LEU A 53 8.69 5.66 2.27
N GLY A 54 7.78 6.30 3.01
CA GLY A 54 8.08 7.53 3.76
C GLY A 54 9.14 7.38 4.86
N LEU A 55 9.37 6.15 5.34
CA LEU A 55 10.46 5.81 6.26
C LEU A 55 11.78 5.45 5.56
N GLY A 56 11.80 5.44 4.22
CA GLY A 56 12.96 5.02 3.42
C GLY A 56 13.09 3.51 3.26
N GLU A 57 12.10 2.72 3.69
CA GLU A 57 12.10 1.26 3.64
C GLU A 57 11.63 0.77 2.26
N LEU A 58 12.42 1.10 1.23
CA LEU A 58 12.03 0.99 -0.18
C LEU A 58 11.69 -0.45 -0.62
N ASP A 59 12.48 -1.43 -0.21
CA ASP A 59 12.24 -2.84 -0.53
C ASP A 59 10.87 -3.33 -0.03
N GLN A 60 10.57 -3.05 1.24
CA GLN A 60 9.29 -3.43 1.86
C GLN A 60 8.12 -2.69 1.21
N ALA A 61 8.29 -1.40 0.94
CA ALA A 61 7.28 -0.59 0.26
C ALA A 61 6.93 -1.18 -1.11
N CYS A 62 7.93 -1.49 -1.93
CA CYS A 62 7.76 -2.07 -3.26
C CYS A 62 7.12 -3.48 -3.21
N GLN A 63 7.50 -4.31 -2.24
CA GLN A 63 6.90 -5.63 -2.08
C GLN A 63 5.40 -5.54 -1.78
N LEU A 64 5.03 -4.74 -0.78
CA LEU A 64 3.64 -4.55 -0.37
C LEU A 64 2.79 -3.92 -1.48
N ALA A 65 3.35 -2.94 -2.20
CA ALA A 65 2.65 -2.32 -3.32
C ALA A 65 2.43 -3.29 -4.48
N ALA A 66 3.40 -4.15 -4.80
CA ALA A 66 3.24 -5.16 -5.86
C ALA A 66 2.14 -6.17 -5.51
N GLU A 67 2.06 -6.61 -4.25
CA GLU A 67 0.95 -7.44 -3.76
C GLU A 67 -0.40 -6.72 -3.93
N ALA A 68 -0.47 -5.44 -3.54
CA ALA A 68 -1.69 -4.66 -3.69
C ALA A 68 -2.08 -4.45 -5.17
N ALA A 69 -1.11 -4.25 -6.07
CA ALA A 69 -1.35 -4.12 -7.50
C ALA A 69 -1.94 -5.41 -8.10
N GLY A 70 -1.41 -6.58 -7.73
CA GLY A 70 -1.99 -7.87 -8.13
C GLY A 70 -3.45 -8.02 -7.69
N GLN A 71 -3.72 -7.68 -6.42
CA GLN A 71 -5.09 -7.69 -5.89
C GLN A 71 -6.01 -6.68 -6.62
N ALA A 72 -5.49 -5.49 -6.97
CA ALA A 72 -6.26 -4.47 -7.69
C ALA A 72 -6.68 -4.95 -9.09
N ALA A 73 -5.78 -5.64 -9.80
CA ALA A 73 -6.03 -6.17 -11.13
C ALA A 73 -7.19 -7.19 -11.14
N GLU A 74 -7.27 -8.04 -10.11
CA GLU A 74 -8.33 -9.05 -9.99
C GLU A 74 -9.71 -8.44 -9.68
N MET A 75 -9.78 -7.36 -8.90
CA MET A 75 -11.04 -6.87 -8.32
C MET A 75 -11.82 -5.87 -9.19
N ARG A 76 -11.33 -5.53 -10.39
CA ARG A 76 -11.94 -4.57 -11.34
C ARG A 76 -12.45 -3.28 -10.67
N SER A 77 -11.65 -2.70 -9.77
CA SER A 77 -12.05 -1.52 -9.00
C SER A 77 -11.21 -0.30 -9.38
N VAL A 78 -11.85 0.74 -9.92
CA VAL A 78 -11.21 2.02 -10.26
C VAL A 78 -10.48 2.60 -9.05
N ARG A 79 -11.16 2.65 -7.89
CA ARG A 79 -10.57 3.16 -6.64
C ARG A 79 -9.35 2.36 -6.19
N ALA A 80 -9.34 1.04 -6.37
CA ALA A 80 -8.17 0.23 -6.02
C ALA A 80 -6.97 0.54 -6.92
N VAL A 81 -7.22 0.71 -8.22
CA VAL A 81 -6.19 1.12 -9.18
C VAL A 81 -5.67 2.52 -8.88
N GLU A 82 -6.53 3.47 -8.50
CA GLU A 82 -6.11 4.82 -8.09
C GLU A 82 -5.16 4.78 -6.89
N TYR A 83 -5.44 3.94 -5.88
CA TYR A 83 -4.56 3.77 -4.74
C TYR A 83 -3.15 3.30 -5.14
N VAL A 84 -3.07 2.33 -6.04
CA VAL A 84 -1.78 1.85 -6.57
C VAL A 84 -1.06 2.96 -7.34
N ARG A 85 -1.77 3.69 -8.21
CA ARG A 85 -1.21 4.84 -8.94
C ARG A 85 -0.73 5.96 -8.01
N ASP A 86 -1.41 6.18 -6.89
CA ASP A 86 -1.01 7.17 -5.89
C ASP A 86 0.31 6.78 -5.23
N PHE A 87 0.50 5.49 -4.96
CA PHE A 87 1.79 4.96 -4.50
C PHE A 87 2.87 5.13 -5.57
N GLU A 88 2.58 4.84 -6.84
CA GLU A 88 3.54 5.01 -7.94
C GLU A 88 4.05 6.45 -8.09
N ARG A 89 3.16 7.44 -7.93
CA ARG A 89 3.57 8.85 -7.92
C ARG A 89 4.51 9.18 -6.77
N ARG A 90 4.34 8.55 -5.61
CA ARG A 90 5.25 8.68 -4.47
C ARG A 90 6.57 7.94 -4.67
N LEU A 91 6.55 6.87 -5.46
CA LEU A 91 7.73 6.06 -5.78
C LEU A 91 8.63 6.72 -6.82
N GLU A 92 8.11 7.66 -7.62
CA GLU A 92 8.83 8.27 -8.73
C GLU A 92 10.22 8.85 -8.40
N PRO A 93 10.47 9.49 -7.24
CA PRO A 93 11.82 9.91 -6.85
C PRO A 93 12.84 8.78 -6.73
N TYR A 94 12.37 7.53 -6.57
CA TYR A 94 13.19 6.33 -6.40
C TYR A 94 13.23 5.47 -7.67
N LYS A 95 12.83 6.01 -8.83
CA LYS A 95 12.65 5.24 -10.07
C LYS A 95 13.86 4.42 -10.50
N ASP A 96 15.06 4.87 -10.19
CA ASP A 96 16.34 4.24 -10.56
C ASP A 96 16.87 3.29 -9.46
N ALA A 97 16.14 3.10 -8.37
CA ALA A 97 16.47 2.09 -7.39
C ALA A 97 16.03 0.69 -7.87
N ALA A 98 16.83 -0.32 -7.55
CA ALA A 98 16.53 -1.71 -7.95
C ALA A 98 15.13 -2.20 -7.48
N PRO A 99 14.67 -1.90 -6.25
CA PRO A 99 13.35 -2.33 -5.82
C PRO A 99 12.21 -1.65 -6.59
N ALA A 100 12.39 -0.39 -7.00
CA ALA A 100 11.40 0.34 -7.78
C ALA A 100 11.29 -0.20 -9.21
N ARG A 101 12.41 -0.56 -9.85
CA ARG A 101 12.40 -1.26 -11.14
C ARG A 101 11.69 -2.61 -11.05
N SER A 102 12.05 -3.44 -10.06
CA SER A 102 11.40 -4.74 -9.87
C SER A 102 9.90 -4.62 -9.61
N TYR A 103 9.47 -3.62 -8.84
CA TYR A 103 8.05 -3.30 -8.68
C TYR A 103 7.38 -3.02 -10.03
N ARG A 104 7.95 -2.12 -10.86
CA ARG A 104 7.37 -1.77 -12.16
C ARG A 104 7.31 -2.96 -13.12
N ASP A 105 8.35 -3.80 -13.15
CA ASP A 105 8.36 -5.02 -13.97
C ASP A 105 7.22 -5.97 -13.56
N LYS A 106 7.00 -6.14 -12.25
CA LYS A 106 5.90 -6.96 -11.73
C LYS A 106 4.53 -6.37 -12.07
N VAL A 107 4.35 -5.06 -11.93
CA VAL A 107 3.06 -4.41 -12.24
C VAL A 107 2.77 -4.45 -13.73
N ALA A 108 3.77 -4.24 -14.59
CA ALA A 108 3.62 -4.36 -16.05
C ALA A 108 3.23 -5.77 -16.50
N ALA A 109 3.59 -6.81 -15.74
CA ALA A 109 3.20 -8.18 -16.02
C ALA A 109 1.74 -8.51 -15.65
N LEU A 110 1.03 -7.61 -14.96
CA LEU A 110 -0.36 -7.83 -14.54
C LEU A 110 -1.39 -7.50 -15.65
N GLY A 111 -0.97 -6.87 -16.75
CA GLY A 111 -1.82 -6.50 -17.90
C GLY A 111 -2.00 -5.00 -18.04
#